data_AF-A0AAN4W365-F1
#
_entry.id   AF-A0AAN4W365-F1
#
_cell.length_a   1.000
_cell.length_b   1.000
_cell.length_c   1.000
_cell.angle_alpha   90.00
_cell.angle_beta   90.00
_cell.angle_gamma   90.00
#
_symmetry.space_group_name_H-M   'P 1'
#
loop_
_entity.id
_entity.type
_entity.pdbx_description
1 polymer ?
#
loop_
_entity_poly.entity_id
_entity_poly.type
_entity_poly.pdbx_seq_one_letter_code
_entity_poly.pdbx_strand_id
1 'polypeptide(L)'
;MSTTLKTFGIDALTGNLKENDILLLEGDTEDQDINSKNYPLSAIQVYQYISSIKGGGNLAIGGFVKGESTFSSLDYKYAAMLFSDKFDVITRDDGTQIFKRYGYGIKVTLQVTDVQANLDISFGSMAASTKMGLAKIQYRIDSFGVPENIIENYVDLVGDFNFESYQKIITCSKAIKDLIGDNTDTVKLFPIDVLTPVTISPDEEDSRSFYFGADSISGGLNLRDAVLRARNSNSHAEDEDIISFMYQYFGIDNAYSTPNETQKKRAKEWIEGTYNKTQSTGFKDKWVSVEPNVDDNGYFVSLRHLGEEYQPHQLPVDWSTRAKAEYFDSISISFQNSSEIQVSAIADVSSDYNSKTIIFDAMIYWNIYDAEPKGKILETRYGVGVRMKMKVSEMEFGTDINFASVGASAELGLANVGYEIRAIGINDKKIIQDLPNPQDLDESTISNIIDSFKKLLNKIGNSDLGDFNPQPIAIKIKDQTDVDSTLVHQSVTFAYQKLCKRKKLKNILAEARKNNLFIEKVKEVYADFGITKENDKPSFSQKRDALEWFRIE
;
A
#
# COMPACT_ATOMS: atom_id res chain seq x y z
N MET A 1 13.50 30.85 -29.06
CA MET A 1 12.50 30.98 -27.98
C MET A 1 12.58 29.69 -27.18
N SER A 2 13.13 29.77 -25.98
CA SER A 2 13.41 28.63 -25.10
C SER A 2 12.14 28.33 -24.30
N THR A 3 11.53 27.18 -24.57
CA THR A 3 10.40 26.65 -23.80
C THR A 3 10.96 26.03 -22.53
N THR A 4 10.86 26.76 -21.41
CA THR A 4 11.19 26.26 -20.08
C THR A 4 10.08 25.30 -19.65
N LEU A 5 10.26 24.00 -19.93
CA LEU A 5 9.46 22.93 -19.33
C LEU A 5 9.69 22.99 -17.82
N LYS A 6 8.67 23.42 -17.06
CA LYS A 6 8.65 23.30 -15.60
C LYS A 6 8.36 21.84 -15.26
N THR A 7 9.42 21.07 -15.11
CA THR A 7 9.45 19.72 -14.54
C THR A 7 9.23 19.80 -13.03
N PHE A 8 8.03 19.46 -12.57
CA PHE A 8 7.74 19.13 -11.17
C PHE A 8 6.54 18.16 -11.15
N GLY A 9 6.79 16.86 -10.92
CA GLY A 9 5.72 15.86 -10.96
C GLY A 9 5.94 14.61 -10.11
N ILE A 10 7.15 14.40 -9.59
CA ILE A 10 7.58 13.11 -9.01
C ILE A 10 7.43 13.09 -7.48
N ASP A 11 7.61 14.23 -6.81
CA ASP A 11 7.46 14.43 -5.36
C ASP A 11 6.13 13.94 -4.76
N ALA A 12 5.08 13.87 -5.59
CA ALA A 12 3.72 13.69 -5.13
C ALA A 12 3.29 12.22 -5.03
N LEU A 13 3.99 11.27 -5.66
CA LEU A 13 3.54 9.87 -5.73
C LEU A 13 4.13 8.97 -4.65
N THR A 14 5.18 9.43 -3.99
CA THR A 14 5.96 8.63 -3.06
C THR A 14 6.37 9.53 -1.90
N GLY A 15 5.61 9.50 -0.80
CA GLY A 15 5.86 10.32 0.39
C GLY A 15 7.21 10.10 1.09
N ASN A 16 8.08 9.23 0.54
CA ASN A 16 9.34 8.76 1.12
C ASN A 16 10.57 8.93 0.21
N LEU A 17 10.49 9.76 -0.84
CA LEU A 17 11.67 10.09 -1.66
C LEU A 17 12.49 11.21 -1.03
N LYS A 18 13.81 11.03 -0.98
CA LYS A 18 14.75 12.08 -0.59
C LYS A 18 14.95 13.04 -1.77
N GLU A 19 15.28 14.30 -1.50
CA GLU A 19 15.54 15.34 -2.53
C GLU A 19 16.51 14.87 -3.64
N ASN A 20 17.52 14.07 -3.28
CA ASN A 20 18.44 13.45 -4.25
C ASN A 20 17.78 12.41 -5.17
N ASP A 21 16.76 11.69 -4.70
CA ASP A 21 16.02 10.73 -5.54
C ASP A 21 15.24 11.48 -6.61
N ILE A 22 14.62 12.62 -6.26
CA ILE A 22 13.86 13.47 -7.19
C ILE A 22 14.76 14.04 -8.30
N LEU A 23 15.95 14.52 -7.96
CA LEU A 23 16.92 15.00 -8.94
C LEU A 23 17.38 13.90 -9.91
N LEU A 24 17.59 12.68 -9.41
CA LEU A 24 17.91 11.51 -10.24
C LEU A 24 16.74 11.09 -11.12
N LEU A 25 15.50 11.32 -10.68
CA LEU A 25 14.29 11.02 -11.42
C LEU A 25 14.04 12.03 -12.55
N GLU A 26 14.40 13.30 -12.35
CA GLU A 26 14.22 14.38 -13.34
C GLU A 26 15.25 14.35 -14.47
N GLY A 27 16.47 13.86 -14.21
CA GLY A 27 17.56 13.79 -15.20
C GLY A 27 17.30 12.88 -16.42
N ASP A 28 16.41 11.90 -16.31
CA ASP A 28 16.14 10.91 -17.39
C ASP A 28 15.06 11.37 -18.40
N THR A 29 14.48 12.56 -18.20
CA THR A 29 13.43 13.07 -19.10
C THR A 29 13.92 13.42 -20.52
N GLU A 30 15.24 13.47 -20.72
CA GLU A 30 15.88 13.79 -22.01
C GLU A 30 16.11 12.58 -22.93
N ASP A 31 16.03 11.34 -22.44
CA ASP A 31 16.26 10.16 -23.29
C ASP A 31 15.11 10.02 -24.32
N GLN A 32 15.45 10.01 -25.63
CA GLN A 32 14.47 9.98 -26.72
C GLN A 32 14.09 8.56 -27.15
N ASP A 33 14.79 7.54 -26.65
CA ASP A 33 14.63 6.16 -27.13
C ASP A 33 13.56 5.34 -26.35
N ILE A 34 13.05 5.86 -25.23
CA ILE A 34 11.99 5.22 -24.45
C ILE A 34 10.61 5.63 -24.98
N ASN A 35 10.03 4.76 -25.81
CA ASN A 35 8.71 4.94 -26.39
C ASN A 35 7.94 3.61 -26.43
N SER A 36 6.64 3.72 -26.67
CA SER A 36 5.71 2.58 -26.72
C SER A 36 5.94 1.56 -27.83
N LYS A 37 6.78 1.88 -28.83
CA LYS A 37 7.21 0.92 -29.86
C LYS A 37 8.20 -0.09 -29.31
N ASN A 38 9.14 0.40 -28.52
CA ASN A 38 10.21 -0.40 -27.91
C ASN A 38 9.73 -1.04 -26.59
N TYR A 39 8.83 -0.36 -25.89
CA TYR A 39 8.28 -0.78 -24.60
C TYR A 39 6.74 -0.66 -24.62
N PRO A 40 6.03 -1.70 -25.11
CA PRO A 40 4.57 -1.67 -25.22
C PRO A 40 3.89 -1.34 -23.89
N LEU A 41 2.80 -0.58 -23.96
CA LEU A 41 1.94 -0.31 -22.82
C LEU A 41 1.17 -1.59 -22.45
N SER A 42 1.26 -2.00 -21.20
CA SER A 42 0.77 -3.28 -20.68
C SER A 42 -0.24 -3.13 -19.53
N ALA A 43 -0.27 -1.97 -18.85
CA ALA A 43 -1.12 -1.76 -17.69
C ALA A 43 -1.82 -0.40 -17.74
N ILE A 44 -3.06 -0.35 -17.27
CA ILE A 44 -3.71 0.89 -16.84
C ILE A 44 -3.52 0.99 -15.33
N GLN A 45 -3.36 2.19 -14.81
CA GLN A 45 -3.57 2.47 -13.42
C GLN A 45 -4.51 3.65 -13.35
N VAL A 46 -5.62 3.43 -12.66
CA VAL A 46 -6.35 4.52 -12.05
C VAL A 46 -5.88 4.53 -10.60
N TYR A 47 -5.73 5.69 -9.98
CA TYR A 47 -5.67 5.75 -8.53
C TYR A 47 -6.42 6.97 -8.05
N GLN A 48 -7.01 6.83 -6.88
CA GLN A 48 -7.70 7.86 -6.12
C GLN A 48 -7.20 7.74 -4.69
N TYR A 49 -6.50 8.74 -4.18
CA TYR A 49 -6.08 8.72 -2.78
C TYR A 49 -5.94 10.11 -2.20
N ILE A 50 -6.13 10.17 -0.89
CA ILE A 50 -5.81 11.32 -0.08
C ILE A 50 -4.31 11.29 0.20
N SER A 51 -3.60 12.28 -0.28
CA SER A 51 -2.13 12.32 -0.21
C SER A 51 -1.60 13.16 0.94
N SER A 52 -2.41 14.08 1.46
CA SER A 52 -2.08 14.83 2.67
C SER A 52 -3.36 15.38 3.31
N ILE A 53 -3.40 15.41 4.64
CA ILE A 53 -4.44 16.10 5.41
C ILE A 53 -3.74 17.02 6.41
N LYS A 54 -4.12 18.31 6.43
CA LYS A 54 -3.69 19.26 7.46
C LYS A 54 -4.88 19.67 8.31
N GLY A 55 -4.81 19.39 9.60
CA GLY A 55 -5.90 19.69 10.53
C GLY A 55 -6.12 21.16 10.82
N GLY A 56 -7.40 21.57 10.84
CA GLY A 56 -7.86 22.59 11.77
C GLY A 56 -8.11 21.91 13.13
N GLY A 57 -7.99 22.65 14.23
CA GLY A 57 -8.09 22.09 15.59
C GLY A 57 -9.26 21.11 15.77
N ASN A 58 -8.98 19.97 16.41
CA ASN A 58 -9.81 18.76 16.55
C ASN A 58 -9.95 17.93 15.27
N LEU A 59 -8.83 17.37 14.85
CA LEU A 59 -8.80 16.32 13.84
C LEU A 59 -9.26 15.00 14.47
N ALA A 60 -10.43 14.49 14.11
CA ALA A 60 -10.76 13.09 14.27
C ALA A 60 -10.25 12.33 13.04
N ILE A 61 -8.97 11.95 13.06
CA ILE A 61 -8.45 10.87 12.23
C ILE A 61 -8.05 9.75 13.19
N GLY A 62 -8.65 8.60 12.96
CA GLY A 62 -8.65 7.43 13.84
C GLY A 62 -10.01 6.76 13.68
N GLY A 63 -10.02 5.44 13.46
CA GLY A 63 -11.19 4.63 13.06
C GLY A 63 -12.36 4.57 14.06
N PHE A 64 -12.65 5.59 14.87
CA PHE A 64 -13.58 5.53 16.00
C PHE A 64 -14.86 6.32 15.82
N VAL A 65 -15.29 6.54 14.57
CA VAL A 65 -16.31 7.50 14.09
C VAL A 65 -15.66 8.79 13.61
N LYS A 66 -15.89 9.13 12.33
CA LYS A 66 -15.65 10.46 11.76
C LYS A 66 -16.50 11.47 12.53
N GLY A 67 -15.96 11.98 13.65
CA GLY A 67 -16.55 13.11 14.36
C GLY A 67 -16.62 14.33 13.43
N GLU A 68 -17.27 15.41 13.87
CA GLU A 68 -17.27 16.70 13.19
C GLU A 68 -15.84 17.26 13.13
N SER A 69 -15.02 16.79 12.19
CA SER A 69 -13.63 17.20 12.02
C SER A 69 -13.55 18.23 10.89
N THR A 70 -12.98 19.38 11.20
CA THR A 70 -12.71 20.43 10.22
C THR A 70 -11.27 20.33 9.74
N PHE A 71 -11.07 20.15 8.43
CA PHE A 71 -9.74 20.15 7.81
C PHE A 71 -9.39 21.54 7.31
N SER A 72 -8.15 21.98 7.55
CA SER A 72 -7.66 23.26 7.01
C SER A 72 -7.27 23.13 5.54
N SER A 73 -6.68 21.99 5.17
CA SER A 73 -6.44 21.61 3.78
C SER A 73 -6.35 20.09 3.60
N LEU A 74 -6.72 19.61 2.42
CA LEU A 74 -6.64 18.23 2.00
C LEU A 74 -6.11 18.18 0.56
N ASP A 75 -5.11 17.35 0.27
CA ASP A 75 -4.65 17.09 -1.09
C ASP A 75 -5.18 15.74 -1.57
N TYR A 76 -6.12 15.76 -2.49
CA TYR A 76 -6.66 14.56 -3.13
C TYR A 76 -6.03 14.38 -4.51
N LYS A 77 -5.56 13.16 -4.80
CA LYS A 77 -4.93 12.85 -6.08
C LYS A 77 -5.73 11.81 -6.81
N TYR A 78 -5.98 12.10 -8.07
CA TYR A 78 -6.54 11.20 -9.04
C TYR A 78 -5.51 11.04 -10.17
N ALA A 79 -5.34 9.84 -10.69
CA ALA A 79 -4.64 9.68 -11.95
C ALA A 79 -5.27 8.62 -12.83
N ALA A 80 -5.02 8.78 -14.12
CA ALA A 80 -5.29 7.81 -15.15
C ALA A 80 -4.04 7.70 -16.02
N MET A 81 -3.31 6.60 -15.83
CA MET A 81 -2.01 6.35 -16.42
C MET A 81 -2.00 5.01 -17.14
N LEU A 82 -1.22 4.94 -18.21
CA LEU A 82 -0.83 3.71 -18.86
C LEU A 82 0.65 3.48 -18.64
N PHE A 83 1.02 2.25 -18.34
CA PHE A 83 2.40 1.89 -18.08
C PHE A 83 2.89 0.86 -19.07
N SER A 84 4.17 0.94 -19.36
CA SER A 84 4.94 -0.16 -19.94
C SER A 84 5.51 -1.05 -18.84
N ASP A 85 6.08 -2.19 -19.23
CA ASP A 85 6.89 -3.05 -18.36
C ASP A 85 8.36 -2.59 -18.30
N LYS A 86 8.69 -1.38 -18.79
CA LYS A 86 10.03 -0.80 -18.67
C LYS A 86 10.27 -0.26 -17.26
N PHE A 87 11.31 -0.79 -16.62
CA PHE A 87 11.83 -0.32 -15.36
C PHE A 87 13.27 0.17 -15.45
N ASP A 88 13.62 1.21 -14.70
CA ASP A 88 15.02 1.54 -14.38
C ASP A 88 15.24 1.38 -12.89
N VAL A 89 16.43 0.93 -12.49
CA VAL A 89 16.79 0.72 -11.08
C VAL A 89 17.74 1.81 -10.64
N ILE A 90 17.35 2.58 -9.63
CA ILE A 90 18.24 3.45 -8.88
C ILE A 90 18.67 2.70 -7.63
N THR A 91 19.97 2.59 -7.38
CA THR A 91 20.48 2.07 -6.10
C THR A 91 20.91 3.25 -5.24
N ARG A 92 20.30 3.39 -4.06
CA ARG A 92 20.68 4.38 -3.04
C ARG A 92 22.01 4.00 -2.38
N ASP A 93 22.63 4.94 -1.69
CA ASP A 93 23.88 4.73 -0.94
C ASP A 93 23.79 3.64 0.13
N ASP A 94 22.58 3.42 0.68
CA ASP A 94 22.30 2.36 1.66
C ASP A 94 22.04 0.98 1.02
N GLY A 95 22.14 0.87 -0.31
CA GLY A 95 21.87 -0.33 -1.09
C GLY A 95 20.41 -0.55 -1.43
N THR A 96 19.49 0.30 -0.95
CA THR A 96 18.06 0.22 -1.29
C THR A 96 17.87 0.48 -2.79
N GLN A 97 17.14 -0.40 -3.46
CA GLN A 97 16.79 -0.23 -4.86
C GLN A 97 15.45 0.49 -4.99
N ILE A 98 15.36 1.45 -5.90
CA ILE A 98 14.13 2.13 -6.31
C ILE A 98 13.91 1.81 -7.78
N PHE A 99 12.70 1.44 -8.16
CA PHE A 99 12.36 1.10 -9.54
C PHE A 99 11.51 2.22 -10.16
N LYS A 100 12.01 2.86 -11.22
CA LYS A 100 11.24 3.82 -12.02
C LYS A 100 10.40 3.05 -13.02
N ARG A 101 9.09 3.30 -13.09
CA ARG A 101 8.22 2.72 -14.11
C ARG A 101 7.82 3.77 -15.13
N TYR A 102 7.92 3.40 -16.40
CA TYR A 102 7.66 4.31 -17.51
C TYR A 102 6.24 4.17 -18.04
N GLY A 103 5.61 5.30 -18.33
CA GLY A 103 4.25 5.35 -18.81
C GLY A 103 3.85 6.65 -19.49
N TYR A 104 2.55 6.80 -19.67
CA TYR A 104 1.87 7.87 -20.38
C TYR A 104 0.50 8.13 -19.72
N GLY A 105 0.12 9.38 -19.47
CA GLY A 105 -1.21 9.68 -18.93
C GLY A 105 -1.32 11.05 -18.29
N ILE A 106 -2.31 11.19 -17.41
CA ILE A 106 -2.55 12.42 -16.64
C ILE A 106 -2.75 12.12 -15.16
N LYS A 107 -2.39 13.12 -14.36
CA LYS A 107 -2.65 13.17 -12.92
C LYS A 107 -3.38 14.45 -12.61
N VAL A 108 -4.48 14.36 -11.87
CA VAL A 108 -5.25 15.48 -11.36
C VAL A 108 -5.02 15.57 -9.87
N THR A 109 -4.44 16.68 -9.41
CA THR A 109 -4.32 17.00 -7.99
C THR A 109 -5.40 18.00 -7.63
N LEU A 110 -6.24 17.67 -6.66
CA LEU A 110 -7.21 18.56 -6.04
C LEU A 110 -6.67 19.04 -4.70
N GLN A 111 -6.56 20.35 -4.54
CA GLN A 111 -6.27 20.99 -3.27
C GLN A 111 -7.58 21.53 -2.69
N VAL A 112 -8.06 20.89 -1.63
CA VAL A 112 -9.27 21.24 -0.91
C VAL A 112 -8.89 22.13 0.27
N THR A 113 -9.56 23.27 0.41
CA THR A 113 -9.35 24.26 1.48
C THR A 113 -10.70 24.77 1.99
N ASP A 114 -10.71 25.40 3.17
CA ASP A 114 -11.90 26.02 3.78
C ASP A 114 -13.10 25.05 3.91
N VAL A 115 -12.87 23.84 4.44
CA VAL A 115 -13.90 22.81 4.60
C VAL A 115 -14.82 23.14 5.79
N GLN A 116 -16.11 23.36 5.52
CA GLN A 116 -17.10 23.77 6.53
C GLN A 116 -17.94 22.62 7.12
N ALA A 117 -17.88 21.42 6.54
CA ALA A 117 -18.70 20.27 6.93
C ALA A 117 -17.96 18.93 6.72
N ASN A 118 -18.52 17.83 7.23
CA ASN A 118 -18.09 16.48 6.90
C ASN A 118 -18.28 16.24 5.40
N LEU A 119 -17.22 16.51 4.65
CA LEU A 119 -17.15 16.37 3.22
C LEU A 119 -16.98 14.88 2.94
N ASP A 120 -17.90 14.29 2.17
CA ASP A 120 -17.59 13.04 1.50
C ASP A 120 -16.41 13.30 0.55
N ILE A 121 -15.41 12.41 0.57
CA ILE A 121 -14.14 12.61 -0.15
C ILE A 121 -14.13 11.71 -1.39
N SER A 122 -15.19 11.82 -2.17
CA SER A 122 -15.27 11.28 -3.53
C SER A 122 -15.13 12.42 -4.55
N PHE A 123 -14.68 12.11 -5.76
CA PHE A 123 -14.36 13.13 -6.76
C PHE A 123 -15.61 13.92 -7.19
N GLY A 124 -16.75 13.23 -7.31
CA GLY A 124 -18.06 13.84 -7.57
C GLY A 124 -18.63 14.63 -6.39
N SER A 125 -18.50 14.14 -5.15
CA SER A 125 -18.99 14.85 -3.95
C SER A 125 -18.20 16.13 -3.66
N MET A 126 -16.90 16.14 -3.95
CA MET A 126 -16.07 17.35 -3.90
C MET A 126 -16.58 18.42 -4.86
N ALA A 127 -16.91 18.05 -6.10
CA ALA A 127 -17.46 18.98 -7.08
C ALA A 127 -18.82 19.55 -6.64
N ALA A 128 -19.66 18.74 -5.99
CA ALA A 128 -20.92 19.19 -5.40
C ALA A 128 -20.70 20.15 -4.21
N SER A 129 -19.71 19.86 -3.37
CA SER A 129 -19.39 20.66 -2.18
C SER A 129 -18.90 22.06 -2.52
N THR A 130 -18.09 22.22 -3.58
CA THR A 130 -17.72 23.55 -4.08
C THR A 130 -18.96 24.35 -4.49
N LYS A 131 -19.91 23.72 -5.18
CA LYS A 131 -21.15 24.37 -5.62
C LYS A 131 -22.03 24.80 -4.43
N MET A 132 -22.01 24.03 -3.34
CA MET A 132 -22.73 24.34 -2.11
C MET A 132 -21.99 25.35 -1.22
N GLY A 133 -20.77 25.77 -1.58
CA GLY A 133 -19.94 26.67 -0.77
C GLY A 133 -19.40 26.02 0.50
N LEU A 134 -19.39 24.68 0.57
CA LEU A 134 -18.93 23.91 1.73
C LEU A 134 -17.41 23.71 1.73
N ALA A 135 -16.76 23.95 0.59
CA ALA A 135 -15.30 23.96 0.45
C ALA A 135 -14.87 24.80 -0.76
N LYS A 136 -13.59 25.18 -0.77
CA LYS A 136 -12.90 25.72 -1.94
C LYS A 136 -11.92 24.69 -2.45
N ILE A 137 -12.07 24.30 -3.70
CA ILE A 137 -11.25 23.24 -4.29
C ILE A 137 -10.59 23.80 -5.53
N GLN A 138 -9.26 23.69 -5.60
CA GLN A 138 -8.47 24.00 -6.78
C GLN A 138 -7.98 22.70 -7.39
N TYR A 139 -7.90 22.63 -8.72
CA TYR A 139 -7.31 21.49 -9.40
C TYR A 139 -6.06 21.90 -10.19
N ARG A 140 -5.15 20.96 -10.33
CA ARG A 140 -4.01 20.99 -11.24
C ARG A 140 -3.93 19.68 -12.01
N ILE A 141 -3.73 19.76 -13.31
CA ILE A 141 -3.52 18.60 -14.18
C ILE A 141 -2.05 18.57 -14.59
N ASP A 142 -1.37 17.51 -14.17
CA ASP A 142 -0.02 17.19 -14.61
C ASP A 142 -0.15 16.18 -15.75
N SER A 143 0.51 16.42 -16.89
CA SER A 143 0.51 15.52 -18.05
C SER A 143 1.85 14.81 -18.22
N PHE A 144 1.79 13.56 -18.67
CA PHE A 144 2.96 12.73 -18.90
C PHE A 144 2.85 12.10 -20.28
N GLY A 145 3.67 12.58 -21.22
CA GLY A 145 3.62 12.16 -22.62
C GLY A 145 2.40 12.67 -23.41
N VAL A 146 1.33 13.11 -22.75
CA VAL A 146 0.19 13.78 -23.39
C VAL A 146 0.55 15.25 -23.68
N PRO A 147 0.54 15.69 -24.95
CA PRO A 147 0.72 17.10 -25.28
C PRO A 147 -0.32 17.98 -24.58
N GLU A 148 0.13 19.03 -23.89
CA GLU A 148 -0.73 19.95 -23.12
C GLU A 148 -1.86 20.53 -23.97
N ASN A 149 -1.57 20.88 -25.23
CA ASN A 149 -2.57 21.42 -26.16
C ASN A 149 -3.73 20.46 -26.45
N ILE A 150 -3.55 19.15 -26.26
CA ILE A 150 -4.64 18.17 -26.36
C ILE A 150 -5.54 18.26 -25.13
N ILE A 151 -4.96 18.44 -23.94
CA ILE A 151 -5.68 18.58 -22.67
C ILE A 151 -6.46 19.89 -22.64
N GLU A 152 -5.81 20.99 -23.01
CA GLU A 152 -6.38 22.34 -23.04
C GLU A 152 -7.59 22.49 -23.98
N ASN A 153 -7.77 21.59 -24.95
CA ASN A 153 -9.00 21.55 -25.76
C ASN A 153 -10.25 21.15 -24.95
N TYR A 154 -10.06 20.53 -23.79
CA TYR A 154 -11.15 20.03 -22.94
C TYR A 154 -11.22 20.77 -21.61
N VAL A 155 -10.07 21.04 -20.99
CA VAL A 155 -9.97 21.61 -19.64
C VAL A 155 -8.67 22.38 -19.48
N ASP A 156 -8.72 23.49 -18.73
CA ASP A 156 -7.50 24.23 -18.36
C ASP A 156 -6.58 23.34 -17.50
N LEU A 157 -5.27 23.58 -17.50
CA LEU A 157 -4.35 22.79 -16.68
C LEU A 157 -4.46 23.11 -15.18
N VAL A 158 -4.99 24.29 -14.83
CA VAL A 158 -5.21 24.74 -13.46
C VAL A 158 -6.52 25.52 -13.39
N GLY A 159 -7.30 25.31 -12.34
CA GLY A 159 -8.51 26.10 -12.13
C GLY A 159 -9.27 25.73 -10.86
N ASP A 160 -10.47 26.30 -10.71
CA ASP A 160 -11.38 25.95 -9.62
C ASP A 160 -12.12 24.66 -9.94
N PHE A 161 -12.15 23.74 -8.99
CA PHE A 161 -12.81 22.45 -9.15
C PHE A 161 -14.28 22.55 -8.75
N ASN A 162 -15.15 22.40 -9.75
CA ASN A 162 -16.60 22.41 -9.63
C ASN A 162 -17.21 21.34 -10.55
N PHE A 163 -18.54 21.26 -10.60
CA PHE A 163 -19.23 20.27 -11.45
C PHE A 163 -18.88 20.37 -12.94
N GLU A 164 -18.69 21.58 -13.47
CA GLU A 164 -18.34 21.79 -14.89
C GLU A 164 -16.91 21.31 -15.18
N SER A 165 -15.94 21.73 -14.37
CA SER A 165 -14.55 21.29 -14.53
C SER A 165 -14.42 19.77 -14.33
N TYR A 166 -15.18 19.19 -13.39
CA TYR A 166 -15.26 17.75 -13.20
C TYR A 166 -15.70 17.01 -14.48
N GLN A 167 -16.80 17.42 -15.11
CA GLN A 167 -17.28 16.81 -16.35
C GLN A 167 -16.25 16.97 -17.49
N LYS A 168 -15.56 18.11 -17.56
CA LYS A 168 -14.49 18.37 -18.53
C LYS A 168 -13.28 17.43 -18.30
N ILE A 169 -12.88 17.22 -17.04
CA ILE A 169 -11.78 16.31 -16.67
C ILE A 169 -12.11 14.86 -17.05
N ILE A 170 -13.33 14.39 -16.78
CA ILE A 170 -13.78 13.05 -17.18
C ILE A 170 -13.78 12.90 -18.70
N THR A 171 -14.27 13.92 -19.41
CA THR A 171 -14.26 13.94 -20.89
C THR A 171 -12.83 13.93 -21.44
N CYS A 172 -11.93 14.72 -20.85
CA CYS A 172 -10.52 14.76 -21.19
C CYS A 172 -9.86 13.39 -20.97
N SER A 173 -10.12 12.75 -19.82
CA SER A 173 -9.60 11.41 -19.49
C SER A 173 -10.03 10.37 -20.54
N LYS A 174 -11.30 10.42 -20.97
CA LYS A 174 -11.82 9.55 -22.02
C LYS A 174 -11.15 9.84 -23.37
N ALA A 175 -11.02 11.11 -23.75
CA ALA A 175 -10.37 11.50 -25.01
C ALA A 175 -8.90 11.08 -25.06
N ILE A 176 -8.18 11.17 -23.93
CA ILE A 176 -6.80 10.69 -23.80
C ILE A 176 -6.74 9.17 -23.99
N LYS A 177 -7.66 8.43 -23.36
CA LYS A 177 -7.76 6.98 -23.53
C LYS A 177 -8.05 6.58 -24.99
N ASP A 178 -8.93 7.30 -25.65
CA ASP A 178 -9.25 7.10 -27.07
C ASP A 178 -8.03 7.41 -27.95
N LEU A 179 -7.36 8.55 -27.72
CA LEU A 179 -6.16 8.96 -28.45
C LEU A 179 -5.02 7.94 -28.34
N ILE A 180 -4.84 7.35 -27.17
CA ILE A 180 -3.90 6.25 -26.97
C ILE A 180 -4.30 5.09 -27.86
N GLY A 181 -5.54 4.60 -27.76
CA GLY A 181 -6.01 3.47 -28.55
C GLY A 181 -5.75 3.62 -30.05
N ASP A 182 -5.77 4.86 -30.54
CA ASP A 182 -5.57 5.20 -31.95
C ASP A 182 -4.10 5.45 -32.36
N ASN A 183 -3.16 5.75 -31.45
CA ASN A 183 -1.80 6.24 -31.81
C ASN A 183 -0.63 5.69 -30.96
N THR A 184 -0.68 4.45 -30.45
CA THR A 184 0.38 3.95 -29.53
C THR A 184 1.73 3.59 -30.17
N ASP A 185 2.00 3.79 -31.47
CA ASP A 185 3.25 3.25 -32.05
C ASP A 185 4.46 4.19 -31.90
N THR A 186 4.28 5.38 -31.31
CA THR A 186 5.36 6.38 -31.15
C THR A 186 5.21 7.31 -29.94
N VAL A 187 4.37 6.99 -28.94
CA VAL A 187 4.26 7.87 -27.77
C VAL A 187 5.50 7.74 -26.89
N LYS A 188 6.11 8.89 -26.58
CA LYS A 188 7.22 8.98 -25.63
C LYS A 188 6.71 8.60 -24.25
N LEU A 189 7.44 7.72 -23.56
CA LEU A 189 7.12 7.31 -22.20
C LEU A 189 7.97 8.12 -21.22
N PHE A 190 7.40 8.39 -20.05
CA PHE A 190 8.04 9.18 -19.00
C PHE A 190 8.11 8.35 -17.72
N PRO A 191 9.11 8.57 -16.85
CA PRO A 191 9.13 7.95 -15.54
C PRO A 191 8.02 8.60 -14.70
N ILE A 192 6.88 7.91 -14.58
CA ILE A 192 5.69 8.49 -13.93
C ILE A 192 5.36 7.80 -12.61
N ASP A 193 5.96 6.66 -12.32
CA ASP A 193 5.76 5.94 -11.07
C ASP A 193 7.10 5.43 -10.53
N VAL A 194 7.19 5.35 -9.21
CA VAL A 194 8.40 5.04 -8.48
C VAL A 194 8.07 3.99 -7.44
N LEU A 195 8.49 2.76 -7.71
CA LEU A 195 8.27 1.63 -6.83
C LEU A 195 9.48 1.49 -5.90
N THR A 196 9.25 1.72 -4.62
CA THR A 196 10.21 1.33 -3.58
C THR A 196 9.80 -0.04 -3.05
N PRO A 197 10.70 -1.04 -3.00
CA PRO A 197 10.44 -2.29 -2.30
C PRO A 197 9.90 -1.98 -0.91
N VAL A 198 8.77 -2.57 -0.56
CA VAL A 198 8.16 -2.41 0.76
C VAL A 198 9.12 -2.99 1.78
N THR A 199 9.93 -2.12 2.37
CA THR A 199 10.80 -2.51 3.48
C THR A 199 9.97 -2.30 4.73
N ILE A 200 9.42 -3.38 5.28
CA ILE A 200 8.81 -3.34 6.62
C ILE A 200 9.98 -3.27 7.59
N SER A 201 10.59 -2.09 7.70
CA SER A 201 11.51 -1.78 8.78
C SER A 201 10.68 -1.11 9.87
N PRO A 202 10.26 -1.85 10.91
CA PRO A 202 9.51 -1.26 12.01
C PRO A 202 10.28 -0.11 12.64
N ASP A 203 9.63 1.05 12.77
CA ASP A 203 10.20 2.22 13.42
C ASP A 203 10.30 1.98 14.94
N GLU A 204 11.33 2.54 15.57
CA GLU A 204 11.40 2.56 17.03
C GLU A 204 10.33 3.46 17.64
N GLU A 205 9.93 4.53 16.95
CA GLU A 205 8.85 5.43 17.37
C GLU A 205 7.52 4.67 17.47
N ASP A 206 7.23 3.82 16.48
CA ASP A 206 6.07 2.93 16.49
C ASP A 206 6.04 2.03 17.73
N SER A 207 7.21 1.57 18.20
CA SER A 207 7.31 0.63 19.33
C SER A 207 6.66 1.18 20.61
N ARG A 208 6.63 2.50 20.79
CA ARG A 208 5.95 3.14 21.92
C ARG A 208 4.43 3.06 21.77
N SER A 209 3.89 3.24 20.57
CA SER A 209 2.47 3.06 20.25
C SER A 209 2.03 1.60 20.46
N PHE A 210 2.87 0.64 20.05
CA PHE A 210 2.67 -0.79 20.33
C PHE A 210 2.62 -1.08 21.84
N TYR A 211 3.58 -0.55 22.60
CA TYR A 211 3.58 -0.66 24.05
C TYR A 211 2.33 -0.02 24.66
N PHE A 212 1.96 1.20 24.25
CA PHE A 212 0.79 1.91 24.75
C PHE A 212 -0.50 1.11 24.53
N GLY A 213 -0.69 0.57 23.32
CA GLY A 213 -1.83 -0.27 22.98
C GLY A 213 -1.89 -1.51 23.89
N ALA A 214 -0.79 -2.25 24.01
CA ALA A 214 -0.72 -3.41 24.88
C ALA A 214 -0.94 -3.06 26.37
N ASP A 215 -0.37 -1.95 26.85
CA ASP A 215 -0.49 -1.49 28.24
C ASP A 215 -1.95 -1.14 28.56
N SER A 216 -2.60 -0.39 27.67
CA SER A 216 -4.02 -0.02 27.77
C SER A 216 -4.93 -1.25 27.82
N ILE A 217 -4.68 -2.24 26.95
CA ILE A 217 -5.41 -3.51 26.95
C ILE A 217 -5.17 -4.28 28.25
N SER A 218 -3.92 -4.34 28.72
CA SER A 218 -3.56 -5.01 29.98
C SER A 218 -4.22 -4.37 31.21
N GLY A 219 -4.38 -3.04 31.17
CA GLY A 219 -5.08 -2.24 32.17
C GLY A 219 -6.61 -2.34 32.08
N GLY A 220 -7.15 -2.95 31.03
CA GLY A 220 -8.59 -3.12 30.83
C GLY A 220 -9.30 -1.89 30.26
N LEU A 221 -8.57 -0.94 29.66
CA LEU A 221 -9.19 0.16 28.93
C LEU A 221 -9.82 -0.36 27.64
N ASN A 222 -11.02 0.12 27.30
CA ASN A 222 -11.52 -0.04 25.94
C ASN A 222 -10.70 0.85 24.98
N LEU A 223 -10.81 0.58 23.69
CA LEU A 223 -9.99 1.24 22.68
C LEU A 223 -10.32 2.72 22.54
N ARG A 224 -11.59 3.11 22.62
CA ARG A 224 -12.00 4.52 22.61
C ARG A 224 -11.29 5.31 23.72
N ASP A 225 -11.29 4.79 24.93
CA ASP A 225 -10.67 5.45 26.08
C ASP A 225 -9.14 5.45 25.98
N ALA A 226 -8.54 4.41 25.39
CA ALA A 226 -7.11 4.38 25.08
C ALA A 226 -6.72 5.46 24.07
N VAL A 227 -7.47 5.61 22.98
CA VAL A 227 -7.25 6.66 21.97
C VAL A 227 -7.46 8.06 22.56
N LEU A 228 -8.52 8.26 23.35
CA LEU A 228 -8.71 9.54 24.05
C LEU A 228 -7.57 9.85 25.00
N ARG A 229 -6.99 8.85 25.66
CA ARG A 229 -5.81 9.02 26.51
C ARG A 229 -4.57 9.38 25.69
N ALA A 230 -4.36 8.76 24.53
CA ALA A 230 -3.27 9.09 23.61
C ALA A 230 -3.37 10.53 23.09
N ARG A 231 -4.57 10.96 22.65
CA ARG A 231 -4.82 12.34 22.17
C ARG A 231 -4.61 13.41 23.24
N ASN A 232 -4.90 13.09 24.49
CA ASN A 232 -4.70 14.00 25.61
C ASN A 232 -3.27 13.96 26.17
N SER A 233 -2.38 13.13 25.59
CA SER A 233 -0.97 13.11 25.98
C SER A 233 -0.29 14.39 25.47
N ASN A 234 0.56 14.99 26.29
CA ASN A 234 1.40 16.11 25.91
C ASN A 234 2.39 15.73 24.80
N SER A 235 2.72 14.44 24.64
CA SER A 235 3.64 13.99 23.60
C SER A 235 3.03 13.89 22.20
N HIS A 236 1.72 13.60 22.07
CA HIS A 236 1.07 13.29 20.77
C HIS A 236 1.89 12.30 19.91
N ALA A 237 2.70 11.46 20.56
CA ALA A 237 3.68 10.59 19.90
C ALA A 237 3.09 9.22 19.60
N GLU A 238 1.94 8.91 20.18
CA GLU A 238 1.27 7.64 20.01
C GLU A 238 0.38 7.64 18.76
N ASP A 239 0.68 6.73 17.85
CA ASP A 239 -0.07 6.51 16.62
C ASP A 239 -1.36 5.71 16.91
N GLU A 240 -2.51 6.30 16.58
CA GLU A 240 -3.83 5.72 16.85
C GLU A 240 -4.13 4.46 16.03
N ASP A 241 -3.57 4.35 14.82
CA ASP A 241 -3.74 3.19 13.96
C ASP A 241 -2.96 2.00 14.52
N ILE A 242 -1.77 2.23 15.09
CA ILE A 242 -1.01 1.20 15.82
C ILE A 242 -1.75 0.77 17.09
N ILE A 243 -2.32 1.70 17.84
CA ILE A 243 -3.12 1.37 19.03
C ILE A 243 -4.31 0.49 18.63
N SER A 244 -5.02 0.87 17.57
CA SER A 244 -6.15 0.13 17.03
C SER A 244 -5.73 -1.27 16.59
N PHE A 245 -4.63 -1.37 15.85
CA PHE A 245 -4.02 -2.64 15.45
C PHE A 245 -3.78 -3.53 16.66
N MET A 246 -3.25 -3.00 17.78
CA MET A 246 -3.01 -3.81 18.98
C MET A 246 -4.29 -4.39 19.59
N TYR A 247 -5.40 -3.64 19.58
CA TYR A 247 -6.68 -4.17 20.05
C TYR A 247 -7.18 -5.32 19.16
N GLN A 248 -7.11 -5.18 17.84
CA GLN A 248 -7.42 -6.25 16.88
C GLN A 248 -6.47 -7.44 17.04
N TYR A 249 -5.18 -7.17 17.28
CA TYR A 249 -4.18 -8.19 17.58
C TYR A 249 -4.53 -8.99 18.84
N PHE A 250 -5.28 -8.45 19.81
CA PHE A 250 -5.80 -9.26 20.93
C PHE A 250 -7.24 -9.78 20.71
N GLY A 251 -7.78 -9.65 19.51
CA GLY A 251 -9.12 -10.11 19.13
C GLY A 251 -10.23 -9.25 19.73
N ILE A 252 -9.98 -7.96 19.89
CA ILE A 252 -10.97 -6.97 20.29
C ILE A 252 -11.37 -6.24 19.01
N ASP A 253 -12.63 -6.37 18.61
CA ASP A 253 -13.18 -5.85 17.34
C ASP A 253 -14.21 -4.72 17.57
N ASN A 254 -14.55 -4.43 18.82
CA ASN A 254 -15.45 -3.35 19.18
C ASN A 254 -14.73 -2.31 20.06
N ALA A 255 -14.72 -1.06 19.61
CA ALA A 255 -14.05 0.05 20.25
C ALA A 255 -14.49 0.32 21.71
N TYR A 256 -15.74 0.01 22.02
CA TYR A 256 -16.38 0.21 23.33
C TYR A 256 -16.29 -1.01 24.23
N SER A 257 -15.86 -2.15 23.69
CA SER A 257 -15.72 -3.37 24.49
C SER A 257 -14.50 -3.30 25.39
N THR A 258 -14.67 -3.67 26.66
CA THR A 258 -13.55 -3.79 27.60
C THR A 258 -12.83 -5.12 27.37
N PRO A 259 -11.48 -5.15 27.37
CA PRO A 259 -10.72 -6.39 27.29
C PRO A 259 -11.14 -7.40 28.35
N ASN A 260 -11.31 -8.67 27.97
CA ASN A 260 -11.55 -9.75 28.92
C ASN A 260 -10.24 -10.18 29.62
N GLU A 261 -10.34 -10.99 30.69
CA GLU A 261 -9.16 -11.40 31.48
C GLU A 261 -8.10 -12.16 30.66
N THR A 262 -8.52 -12.93 29.65
CA THR A 262 -7.58 -13.61 28.74
C THR A 262 -6.82 -12.59 27.88
N GLN A 263 -7.50 -11.57 27.37
CA GLN A 263 -6.90 -10.50 26.56
C GLN A 263 -5.96 -9.64 27.41
N LYS A 264 -6.37 -9.23 28.61
CA LYS A 264 -5.51 -8.49 29.55
C LYS A 264 -4.23 -9.25 29.88
N LYS A 265 -4.38 -10.55 30.19
CA LYS A 265 -3.25 -11.43 30.51
C LYS A 265 -2.30 -11.55 29.32
N ARG A 266 -2.80 -11.81 28.11
CA ARG A 266 -1.98 -11.94 26.89
C ARG A 266 -1.27 -10.64 26.55
N ALA A 267 -1.93 -9.49 26.70
CA ALA A 267 -1.30 -8.18 26.47
C ALA A 267 -0.17 -7.92 27.47
N LYS A 268 -0.36 -8.28 28.74
CA LYS A 268 0.72 -8.23 29.74
C LYS A 268 1.87 -9.18 29.41
N GLU A 269 1.57 -10.40 29.02
CA GLU A 269 2.58 -11.37 28.58
C GLU A 269 3.30 -10.89 27.31
N TRP A 270 2.62 -10.19 26.41
CA TRP A 270 3.22 -9.58 25.22
C TRP A 270 4.23 -8.49 25.62
N ILE A 271 3.86 -7.59 26.53
CA ILE A 271 4.77 -6.57 27.07
C ILE A 271 5.99 -7.19 27.76
N GLU A 272 5.80 -8.32 28.45
CA GLU A 272 6.88 -9.08 29.11
C GLU A 272 7.72 -9.90 28.13
N GLY A 273 7.34 -9.93 26.85
CA GLY A 273 7.98 -10.68 25.78
C GLY A 273 7.74 -12.18 25.85
N THR A 274 6.68 -12.67 26.50
CA THR A 274 6.38 -14.09 26.73
C THR A 274 5.16 -14.60 25.96
N TYR A 275 4.43 -13.70 25.28
CA TYR A 275 3.34 -14.05 24.37
C TYR A 275 3.57 -13.43 22.99
N ASN A 276 3.45 -14.22 21.93
CA ASN A 276 3.38 -13.77 20.55
C ASN A 276 2.37 -14.64 19.80
N LYS A 277 1.78 -14.08 18.75
CA LYS A 277 0.87 -14.78 17.84
C LYS A 277 1.71 -15.37 16.71
N THR A 278 2.50 -16.40 17.00
CA THR A 278 2.96 -17.30 15.93
C THR A 278 1.76 -18.15 15.50
N GLN A 279 0.86 -17.55 14.72
CA GLN A 279 -0.19 -18.32 14.06
C GLN A 279 0.44 -18.98 12.84
N SER A 280 0.35 -20.31 12.77
CA SER A 280 0.56 -21.02 11.52
C SER A 280 -0.41 -20.45 10.52
N THR A 281 0.15 -19.82 9.49
CA THR A 281 -0.59 -18.99 8.55
C THR A 281 -1.59 -19.77 7.69
N GLY A 282 -1.64 -21.10 7.82
CA GLY A 282 -2.42 -21.96 6.93
C GLY A 282 -2.04 -21.78 5.46
N PHE A 283 -0.91 -21.12 5.12
CA PHE A 283 -0.46 -20.89 3.75
C PHE A 283 0.28 -22.09 3.15
N LYS A 284 0.28 -23.25 3.84
CA LYS A 284 0.84 -24.45 3.24
C LYS A 284 -0.07 -24.79 2.07
N ASP A 285 0.51 -24.76 0.87
CA ASP A 285 -0.18 -24.99 -0.39
C ASP A 285 -1.15 -23.87 -0.84
N LYS A 286 -1.12 -22.67 -0.24
CA LYS A 286 -1.92 -21.52 -0.70
C LYS A 286 -1.18 -20.68 -1.73
N TRP A 287 -1.94 -20.16 -2.68
CA TRP A 287 -1.46 -19.19 -3.65
C TRP A 287 -1.38 -17.81 -3.01
N VAL A 288 -0.24 -17.14 -3.22
CA VAL A 288 -0.03 -15.73 -2.86
C VAL A 288 0.05 -14.93 -4.13
N SER A 289 -0.82 -13.94 -4.29
CA SER A 289 -0.73 -12.99 -5.41
C SER A 289 0.58 -12.22 -5.34
N VAL A 290 1.23 -12.01 -6.48
CA VAL A 290 2.46 -11.24 -6.61
C VAL A 290 2.26 -10.16 -7.67
N GLU A 291 3.02 -9.07 -7.57
CA GLU A 291 3.13 -8.15 -8.70
C GLU A 291 3.83 -8.86 -9.88
N PRO A 292 3.21 -8.88 -11.08
CA PRO A 292 3.75 -9.65 -12.20
C PRO A 292 4.99 -9.03 -12.87
N ASN A 293 5.48 -7.90 -12.37
CA ASN A 293 6.68 -7.25 -12.89
C ASN A 293 7.92 -8.12 -12.62
N VAL A 294 8.62 -8.48 -13.69
CA VAL A 294 9.93 -9.11 -13.63
C VAL A 294 10.98 -8.22 -14.28
N ASP A 295 12.21 -8.27 -13.79
CA ASP A 295 13.31 -7.53 -14.39
C ASP A 295 13.92 -8.25 -15.61
N ASP A 296 14.95 -7.65 -16.22
CA ASP A 296 15.63 -8.19 -17.40
C ASP A 296 16.25 -9.59 -17.18
N ASN A 297 16.48 -9.97 -15.92
CA ASN A 297 16.99 -11.29 -15.55
C ASN A 297 15.86 -12.27 -15.16
N GLY A 298 14.59 -11.85 -15.27
CA GLY A 298 13.41 -12.64 -14.99
C GLY A 298 13.08 -12.82 -13.51
N TYR A 299 13.62 -11.98 -12.61
CA TYR A 299 13.27 -12.02 -11.18
C TYR A 299 12.11 -11.07 -10.90
N PHE A 300 11.23 -11.42 -9.96
CA PHE A 300 10.20 -10.48 -9.50
C PHE A 300 10.83 -9.22 -8.93
N VAL A 301 10.41 -8.07 -9.47
CA VAL A 301 10.83 -6.76 -8.97
C VAL A 301 10.43 -6.61 -7.50
N SER A 302 9.19 -6.96 -7.15
CA SER A 302 8.67 -6.84 -5.79
C SER A 302 9.40 -7.72 -4.77
N LEU A 303 9.90 -8.88 -5.18
CA LEU A 303 10.55 -9.85 -4.28
C LEU A 303 12.07 -9.73 -4.28
N ARG A 304 12.66 -8.75 -4.99
CA ARG A 304 14.13 -8.62 -5.08
C ARG A 304 14.81 -8.54 -3.72
N HIS A 305 14.17 -7.86 -2.76
CA HIS A 305 14.67 -7.71 -1.39
C HIS A 305 14.70 -9.02 -0.59
N LEU A 306 13.97 -10.06 -1.03
CA LEU A 306 13.93 -11.37 -0.38
C LEU A 306 14.99 -12.35 -0.88
N GLY A 307 15.71 -12.01 -1.95
CA GLY A 307 16.78 -12.82 -2.53
C GLY A 307 16.42 -13.52 -3.84
N GLU A 308 17.43 -14.10 -4.48
CA GLU A 308 17.32 -14.76 -5.78
C GLU A 308 16.49 -16.05 -5.74
N GLU A 309 16.29 -16.64 -4.56
CA GLU A 309 15.51 -17.88 -4.41
C GLU A 309 14.00 -17.72 -4.66
N TYR A 310 13.54 -16.48 -4.91
CA TYR A 310 12.16 -16.14 -5.26
C TYR A 310 11.98 -15.90 -6.76
N GLN A 311 12.76 -16.53 -7.64
CA GLN A 311 12.56 -16.41 -9.09
C GLN A 311 11.34 -17.23 -9.58
N PRO A 312 10.47 -16.70 -10.47
CA PRO A 312 9.37 -17.46 -11.05
C PRO A 312 9.88 -18.64 -11.89
N HIS A 313 9.05 -19.68 -12.00
CA HIS A 313 9.32 -20.80 -12.91
C HIS A 313 9.28 -20.32 -14.35
N GLN A 314 10.10 -20.90 -15.22
CA GLN A 314 10.14 -20.50 -16.63
C GLN A 314 8.81 -20.79 -17.34
N LEU A 315 8.25 -19.79 -18.03
CA LEU A 315 7.07 -19.95 -18.87
C LEU A 315 7.34 -20.96 -20.01
N PRO A 316 6.51 -22.00 -20.18
CA PRO A 316 6.64 -22.94 -21.29
C PRO A 316 6.43 -22.28 -22.65
N VAL A 317 7.26 -22.66 -23.63
CA VAL A 317 7.16 -22.18 -25.03
C VAL A 317 5.81 -22.55 -25.67
N ASP A 318 5.16 -23.61 -25.21
CA ASP A 318 3.88 -24.11 -25.70
C ASP A 318 2.65 -23.54 -24.96
N TRP A 319 2.81 -22.44 -24.21
CA TRP A 319 1.76 -21.80 -23.42
C TRP A 319 0.42 -21.68 -24.18
N SER A 320 0.45 -21.17 -25.42
CA SER A 320 -0.75 -20.87 -26.22
C SER A 320 -1.62 -22.09 -26.52
N THR A 321 -1.05 -23.30 -26.46
CA THR A 321 -1.73 -24.56 -26.82
C THR A 321 -2.13 -25.43 -25.64
N ARG A 322 -1.66 -25.10 -24.43
CA ARG A 322 -2.04 -25.87 -23.24
C ARG A 322 -3.46 -25.52 -22.80
N ALA A 323 -4.14 -26.48 -22.18
CA ALA A 323 -5.41 -26.23 -21.49
C ALA A 323 -5.26 -25.05 -20.52
N LYS A 324 -6.32 -24.30 -20.29
CA LYS A 324 -6.33 -23.17 -19.36
C LYS A 324 -7.54 -23.25 -18.46
N ALA A 325 -7.42 -22.64 -17.28
CA ALA A 325 -8.54 -22.44 -16.39
C ALA A 325 -8.90 -20.96 -16.36
N GLU A 326 -10.18 -20.68 -16.16
CA GLU A 326 -10.66 -19.34 -15.79
C GLU A 326 -10.48 -19.15 -14.28
N TYR A 327 -9.96 -18.00 -13.90
CA TYR A 327 -9.82 -17.52 -12.54
C TYR A 327 -10.66 -16.27 -12.38
N PHE A 328 -11.62 -16.32 -11.48
CA PHE A 328 -12.47 -15.19 -11.14
C PHE A 328 -12.66 -15.21 -9.62
N ASP A 329 -11.78 -14.52 -8.92
CA ASP A 329 -11.62 -14.70 -7.48
C ASP A 329 -11.15 -13.41 -6.80
N SER A 330 -11.45 -13.29 -5.52
CA SER A 330 -11.03 -12.16 -4.68
C SER A 330 -10.23 -12.67 -3.50
N ILE A 331 -9.04 -12.12 -3.31
CA ILE A 331 -8.20 -12.38 -2.13
C ILE A 331 -8.14 -11.08 -1.34
N SER A 332 -8.43 -11.16 -0.04
CA SER A 332 -8.25 -10.03 0.87
C SER A 332 -7.02 -10.27 1.74
N ILE A 333 -6.20 -9.23 1.86
CA ILE A 333 -5.01 -9.20 2.71
C ILE A 333 -5.18 -8.02 3.67
N SER A 334 -5.24 -8.29 4.97
CA SER A 334 -5.38 -7.31 6.05
C SER A 334 -4.09 -7.28 6.86
N PHE A 335 -3.61 -6.09 7.22
CA PHE A 335 -2.38 -6.00 8.03
C PHE A 335 -2.61 -6.29 9.51
N GLN A 336 -3.85 -6.59 9.90
CA GLN A 336 -4.26 -6.88 11.27
C GLN A 336 -3.66 -8.19 11.83
N ASN A 337 -3.12 -9.05 10.96
CA ASN A 337 -2.47 -10.30 11.35
C ASN A 337 -1.02 -10.34 10.88
N SER A 338 -0.12 -10.77 11.76
CA SER A 338 1.31 -10.80 11.48
C SER A 338 1.74 -11.69 10.31
N SER A 339 0.99 -12.78 10.09
CA SER A 339 1.15 -13.67 8.95
C SER A 339 0.79 -13.02 7.62
N GLU A 340 -0.18 -12.11 7.62
CA GLU A 340 -0.63 -11.41 6.42
C GLU A 340 0.37 -10.33 6.01
N ILE A 341 1.15 -9.80 6.96
CA ILE A 341 2.22 -8.82 6.68
C ILE A 341 3.32 -9.40 5.78
N GLN A 342 3.74 -10.66 6.00
CA GLN A 342 4.65 -11.33 5.07
C GLN A 342 4.02 -11.54 3.69
N VAL A 343 2.74 -11.89 3.66
CA VAL A 343 1.99 -12.04 2.41
C VAL A 343 1.92 -10.72 1.67
N SER A 344 1.75 -9.61 2.38
CA SER A 344 1.76 -8.27 1.81
C SER A 344 3.11 -7.88 1.23
N ALA A 345 4.21 -8.23 1.90
CA ALA A 345 5.56 -8.03 1.34
C ALA A 345 5.73 -8.79 0.02
N ILE A 346 5.15 -10.00 -0.07
CA ILE A 346 5.17 -10.80 -1.30
C ILE A 346 4.23 -10.22 -2.38
N ALA A 347 3.07 -9.73 -1.97
CA ALA A 347 2.05 -9.17 -2.85
C ALA A 347 2.31 -7.71 -3.27
N ASP A 348 3.44 -7.14 -2.82
CA ASP A 348 3.83 -5.73 -2.98
C ASP A 348 2.71 -4.78 -2.53
N VAL A 349 2.16 -5.06 -1.35
CA VAL A 349 1.13 -4.24 -0.75
C VAL A 349 1.82 -3.34 0.28
N SER A 350 1.94 -2.05 -0.02
CA SER A 350 2.30 -1.04 0.98
C SER A 350 1.06 -0.71 1.81
N SER A 351 1.16 -0.81 3.13
CA SER A 351 -0.01 -0.57 3.97
C SER A 351 0.37 -0.12 5.37
N ASP A 352 -0.44 0.84 5.82
CA ASP A 352 -0.46 1.41 7.15
C ASP A 352 -1.24 0.46 8.10
N TYR A 353 -1.00 0.50 9.41
CA TYR A 353 -1.54 -0.46 10.40
C TYR A 353 -3.08 -0.51 10.47
N ASN A 354 -3.78 0.47 9.88
CA ASN A 354 -5.24 0.51 9.71
C ASN A 354 -5.66 0.50 8.23
N SER A 355 -5.07 -0.39 7.45
CA SER A 355 -5.43 -0.58 6.04
C SER A 355 -5.57 -2.05 5.65
N LYS A 356 -6.36 -2.27 4.60
CA LYS A 356 -6.68 -3.58 4.04
C LYS A 356 -6.61 -3.49 2.54
N THR A 357 -5.95 -4.46 1.91
CA THR A 357 -5.86 -4.54 0.47
C THR A 357 -6.66 -5.71 -0.05
N ILE A 358 -7.58 -5.43 -0.96
CA ILE A 358 -8.41 -6.43 -1.62
C ILE A 358 -7.93 -6.55 -3.06
N ILE A 359 -7.52 -7.74 -3.46
CA ILE A 359 -7.09 -8.06 -4.82
C ILE A 359 -8.19 -8.88 -5.46
N PHE A 360 -8.66 -8.44 -6.62
CA PHE A 360 -9.66 -9.12 -7.42
C PHE A 360 -9.06 -9.46 -8.79
N ASP A 361 -9.08 -10.74 -9.16
CA ASP A 361 -8.49 -11.22 -10.40
C ASP A 361 -9.55 -11.84 -11.31
N ALA A 362 -9.55 -11.44 -12.59
CA ALA A 362 -10.31 -12.07 -13.67
C ALA A 362 -9.36 -12.45 -14.81
N MET A 363 -8.93 -13.71 -14.87
CA MET A 363 -7.83 -14.16 -15.70
C MET A 363 -8.01 -15.56 -16.29
N ILE A 364 -7.38 -15.79 -17.43
CA ILE A 364 -7.09 -17.13 -17.96
C ILE A 364 -5.69 -17.50 -17.52
N TYR A 365 -5.52 -18.66 -16.87
CA TYR A 365 -4.25 -19.00 -16.23
C TYR A 365 -3.81 -20.46 -16.45
N TRP A 366 -2.55 -20.69 -16.11
CA TRP A 366 -1.94 -22.02 -15.98
C TRP A 366 -0.92 -22.01 -14.84
N ASN A 367 -0.86 -23.11 -14.09
CA ASN A 367 0.13 -23.29 -13.03
C ASN A 367 1.32 -24.10 -13.59
N ILE A 368 2.52 -23.61 -13.34
CA ILE A 368 3.78 -24.27 -13.67
C ILE A 368 4.43 -24.73 -12.37
N TYR A 369 4.99 -25.92 -12.41
CA TYR A 369 5.75 -26.51 -11.31
C TYR A 369 6.94 -27.26 -11.89
N ASP A 370 8.07 -27.19 -11.19
CA ASP A 370 9.24 -28.01 -11.48
C ASP A 370 9.23 -29.25 -10.59
N ALA A 371 9.68 -30.39 -11.13
CA ALA A 371 9.82 -31.61 -10.33
C ALA A 371 10.88 -31.43 -9.21
N GLU A 372 11.87 -30.58 -9.45
CA GLU A 372 12.91 -30.18 -8.49
C GLU A 372 12.99 -28.65 -8.46
N PRO A 373 12.16 -27.96 -7.66
CA PRO A 373 12.13 -26.51 -7.63
C PRO A 373 13.48 -25.92 -7.19
N LYS A 374 14.04 -25.04 -8.02
CA LYS A 374 15.26 -24.30 -7.73
C LYS A 374 14.92 -23.05 -6.92
N GLY A 375 14.76 -23.19 -5.61
CA GLY A 375 14.52 -22.06 -4.71
C GLY A 375 13.37 -22.28 -3.74
N LYS A 376 12.75 -21.18 -3.30
CA LYS A 376 11.63 -21.18 -2.35
C LYS A 376 10.27 -21.23 -3.03
N ILE A 377 10.16 -20.96 -4.33
CA ILE A 377 8.90 -21.05 -5.07
C ILE A 377 8.66 -22.50 -5.49
N LEU A 378 7.51 -23.06 -5.12
CA LEU A 378 7.06 -24.42 -5.47
C LEU A 378 6.29 -24.47 -6.79
N GLU A 379 5.45 -23.46 -7.02
CA GLU A 379 4.66 -23.33 -8.24
C GLU A 379 4.53 -21.85 -8.60
N THR A 380 4.49 -21.55 -9.90
CA THR A 380 4.19 -20.22 -10.41
C THR A 380 2.92 -20.28 -11.26
N ARG A 381 1.95 -19.43 -10.95
CA ARG A 381 0.77 -19.23 -11.77
C ARG A 381 1.05 -18.13 -12.77
N TYR A 382 0.97 -18.46 -14.04
CA TYR A 382 0.99 -17.49 -15.12
C TYR A 382 -0.42 -17.21 -15.59
N GLY A 383 -0.72 -15.97 -15.96
CA GLY A 383 -2.04 -15.61 -16.43
C GLY A 383 -2.07 -14.44 -17.40
N VAL A 384 -3.21 -14.35 -18.08
CA VAL A 384 -3.61 -13.24 -18.96
C VAL A 384 -5.00 -12.78 -18.54
N GLY A 385 -5.19 -11.49 -18.30
CA GLY A 385 -6.47 -10.96 -17.86
C GLY A 385 -6.35 -9.61 -17.18
N VAL A 386 -7.18 -9.37 -16.17
CA VAL A 386 -7.22 -8.12 -15.43
C VAL A 386 -7.18 -8.38 -13.93
N ARG A 387 -6.48 -7.50 -13.21
CA ARG A 387 -6.40 -7.45 -11.76
C ARG A 387 -6.90 -6.09 -11.29
N MET A 388 -7.80 -6.07 -10.33
CA MET A 388 -8.13 -4.88 -9.56
C MET A 388 -7.50 -4.99 -8.17
N LYS A 389 -6.71 -4.01 -7.76
CA LYS A 389 -6.24 -3.86 -6.38
C LYS A 389 -6.99 -2.72 -5.73
N MET A 390 -7.55 -2.92 -4.55
CA MET A 390 -8.21 -1.89 -3.76
C MET A 390 -7.48 -1.72 -2.43
N LYS A 391 -6.94 -0.53 -2.17
CA LYS A 391 -6.41 -0.15 -0.87
C LYS A 391 -7.51 0.55 -0.09
N VAL A 392 -7.98 -0.11 0.95
CA VAL A 392 -8.93 0.40 1.94
C VAL A 392 -8.11 0.94 3.11
N SER A 393 -8.31 2.20 3.48
CA SER A 393 -7.57 2.90 4.54
C SER A 393 -8.53 3.70 5.41
N GLU A 394 -8.06 4.12 6.59
CA GLU A 394 -8.87 4.85 7.57
C GLU A 394 -10.20 4.14 7.88
N MET A 395 -10.15 2.81 7.99
CA MET A 395 -11.34 2.00 8.25
C MET A 395 -11.90 2.32 9.63
N GLU A 396 -13.22 2.47 9.72
CA GLU A 396 -13.89 2.47 11.02
C GLU A 396 -13.66 1.12 11.71
N PHE A 397 -13.15 1.17 12.93
CA PHE A 397 -12.77 0.05 13.77
C PHE A 397 -13.94 -0.91 14.00
N GLY A 398 -13.71 -2.18 13.68
CA GLY A 398 -14.73 -3.21 13.75
C GLY A 398 -15.54 -3.38 12.47
N THR A 399 -15.32 -2.54 11.46
CA THR A 399 -15.92 -2.72 10.14
C THR A 399 -15.17 -3.80 9.38
N ASP A 400 -15.87 -4.89 9.02
CA ASP A 400 -15.32 -5.90 8.11
C ASP A 400 -15.63 -5.53 6.66
N ILE A 401 -14.66 -4.89 6.00
CA ILE A 401 -14.76 -4.50 4.60
C ILE A 401 -14.21 -5.63 3.73
N ASN A 402 -15.04 -6.21 2.89
CA ASN A 402 -14.64 -7.22 1.90
C ASN A 402 -15.03 -6.75 0.49
N PHE A 403 -14.69 -7.54 -0.53
CA PHE A 403 -14.94 -7.16 -1.93
C PHE A 403 -16.43 -6.83 -2.20
N ALA A 404 -17.37 -7.49 -1.53
CA ALA A 404 -18.80 -7.25 -1.72
C ALA A 404 -19.29 -5.98 -0.98
N SER A 405 -18.65 -5.60 0.13
CA SER A 405 -19.06 -4.43 0.93
C SER A 405 -18.22 -3.17 0.68
N VAL A 406 -17.13 -3.26 -0.08
CA VAL A 406 -16.19 -2.14 -0.28
C VAL A 406 -16.83 -0.91 -0.95
N GLY A 407 -17.69 -1.11 -1.94
CA GLY A 407 -18.40 -0.02 -2.61
C GLY A 407 -19.33 0.73 -1.67
N ALA A 408 -20.17 0.01 -0.92
CA ALA A 408 -21.05 0.61 0.08
C ALA A 408 -20.27 1.26 1.23
N SER A 409 -19.13 0.68 1.64
CA SER A 409 -18.28 1.24 2.71
C SER A 409 -17.62 2.55 2.28
N ALA A 410 -17.21 2.65 1.01
CA ALA A 410 -16.72 3.89 0.42
C ALA A 410 -17.85 4.94 0.34
N GLU A 411 -19.02 4.57 -0.18
CA GLU A 411 -20.19 5.46 -0.33
C GLU A 411 -20.71 6.01 1.01
N LEU A 412 -20.70 5.19 2.06
CA LEU A 412 -21.10 5.60 3.42
C LEU A 412 -19.99 6.34 4.17
N GLY A 413 -18.81 6.50 3.57
CA GLY A 413 -17.66 7.15 4.19
C GLY A 413 -17.05 6.38 5.37
N LEU A 414 -17.30 5.07 5.48
CA LEU A 414 -16.78 4.20 6.55
C LEU A 414 -15.30 3.82 6.35
N ALA A 415 -14.79 4.01 5.13
CA ALA A 415 -13.37 3.88 4.80
C ALA A 415 -13.03 4.69 3.54
N ASN A 416 -11.75 5.03 3.38
CA ASN A 416 -11.23 5.59 2.15
C ASN A 416 -10.74 4.46 1.25
N VAL A 417 -11.23 4.40 0.01
CA VAL A 417 -10.88 3.32 -0.92
C VAL A 417 -10.24 3.89 -2.18
N GLY A 418 -8.97 3.55 -2.39
CA GLY A 418 -8.29 3.72 -3.68
C GLY A 418 -8.27 2.40 -4.44
N TYR A 419 -8.31 2.44 -5.78
CA TYR A 419 -8.22 1.23 -6.58
C TYR A 419 -7.37 1.41 -7.84
N GLU A 420 -6.69 0.34 -8.25
CA GLU A 420 -5.92 0.18 -9.49
C GLU A 420 -6.52 -0.97 -10.32
N ILE A 421 -6.57 -0.81 -11.65
CA ILE A 421 -6.99 -1.88 -12.58
C ILE A 421 -5.89 -2.13 -13.59
N ARG A 422 -5.15 -3.22 -13.38
CA ARG A 422 -4.04 -3.65 -14.21
C ARG A 422 -4.49 -4.70 -15.23
N ALA A 423 -4.24 -4.44 -16.52
CA ALA A 423 -4.21 -5.50 -17.51
C ALA A 423 -2.91 -6.30 -17.36
N ILE A 424 -3.00 -7.62 -17.47
CA ILE A 424 -1.88 -8.55 -17.27
C ILE A 424 -1.79 -9.43 -18.50
N GLY A 425 -0.65 -9.34 -19.19
CA GLY A 425 -0.38 -10.12 -20.40
C GLY A 425 -1.26 -9.80 -21.62
N ILE A 426 -1.97 -8.68 -21.58
CA ILE A 426 -2.79 -8.17 -22.67
C ILE A 426 -2.02 -7.08 -23.40
N ASN A 427 -1.57 -7.39 -24.61
CA ASN A 427 -0.87 -6.44 -25.47
C ASN A 427 -1.81 -5.83 -26.53
N ASP A 428 -3.08 -6.27 -26.59
CA ASP A 428 -4.08 -5.77 -27.54
C ASP A 428 -4.66 -4.42 -27.07
N LYS A 429 -4.33 -3.38 -27.84
CA LYS A 429 -4.78 -2.00 -27.67
C LYS A 429 -6.30 -1.86 -27.61
N LYS A 430 -7.04 -2.71 -28.33
CA LYS A 430 -8.51 -2.69 -28.33
C LYS A 430 -9.10 -3.19 -27.02
N ILE A 431 -8.37 -4.03 -26.28
CA ILE A 431 -8.82 -4.53 -24.98
C ILE A 431 -8.58 -3.48 -23.89
N ILE A 432 -7.56 -2.63 -24.03
CA ILE A 432 -7.33 -1.46 -23.16
C ILE A 432 -8.50 -0.46 -23.24
N GLN A 433 -9.10 -0.28 -24.43
CA GLN A 433 -10.30 0.57 -24.60
C GLN A 433 -11.51 0.05 -23.82
N ASP A 434 -11.63 -1.27 -23.64
CA ASP A 434 -12.75 -1.93 -22.94
C ASP A 434 -12.64 -1.85 -21.41
N LEU A 435 -11.50 -1.38 -20.87
CA LEU A 435 -11.35 -1.20 -19.43
C LEU A 435 -12.29 -0.12 -18.90
N PRO A 436 -12.81 -0.23 -17.67
CA PRO A 436 -13.71 0.78 -17.13
C PRO A 436 -13.03 2.15 -17.11
N ASN A 437 -13.81 3.20 -17.37
CA ASN A 437 -13.32 4.54 -17.16
C ASN A 437 -13.15 4.78 -15.66
N PRO A 438 -12.26 5.69 -15.27
CA PRO A 438 -12.15 6.09 -13.88
C PRO A 438 -13.48 6.66 -13.38
N GLN A 439 -13.87 6.27 -12.16
CA GLN A 439 -15.15 6.65 -11.56
C GLN A 439 -15.05 6.56 -10.03
N ASP A 440 -15.94 7.25 -9.32
CA ASP A 440 -16.03 7.13 -7.86
C ASP A 440 -16.47 5.71 -7.49
N LEU A 441 -15.84 5.13 -6.47
CA LEU A 441 -16.22 3.79 -6.01
C LEU A 441 -17.53 3.83 -5.22
N ASP A 442 -18.54 3.21 -5.79
CA ASP A 442 -19.82 2.89 -5.15
C ASP A 442 -20.23 1.44 -5.52
N GLU A 443 -21.33 0.95 -4.97
CA GLU A 443 -21.83 -0.41 -5.25
C GLU A 443 -22.09 -0.64 -6.75
N SER A 444 -22.68 0.35 -7.43
CA SER A 444 -23.00 0.28 -8.86
C SER A 444 -21.74 0.26 -9.74
N THR A 445 -20.74 1.04 -9.36
CA THR A 445 -19.43 1.13 -9.99
C THR A 445 -18.68 -0.18 -9.90
N ILE A 446 -18.67 -0.83 -8.73
CA ILE A 446 -18.05 -2.15 -8.55
C ILE A 446 -18.73 -3.18 -9.48
N SER A 447 -20.07 -3.18 -9.54
CA SER A 447 -20.80 -4.07 -10.46
C SER A 447 -20.43 -3.82 -11.93
N ASN A 448 -20.31 -2.55 -12.34
CA ASN A 448 -19.93 -2.16 -13.70
C ASN A 448 -18.49 -2.60 -14.05
N ILE A 449 -17.56 -2.51 -13.09
CA ILE A 449 -16.18 -2.97 -13.25
C ILE A 449 -16.17 -4.50 -13.44
N ILE A 450 -16.88 -5.23 -12.58
CA ILE A 450 -17.03 -6.70 -12.65
C ILE A 450 -17.57 -7.15 -14.00
N ASP A 451 -18.63 -6.51 -14.50
CA ASP A 451 -19.22 -6.89 -15.78
C ASP A 451 -18.30 -6.58 -16.96
N SER A 452 -17.54 -5.49 -16.88
CA SER A 452 -16.47 -5.19 -17.84
C SER A 452 -15.39 -6.28 -17.83
N PHE A 453 -14.98 -6.75 -16.65
CA PHE A 453 -13.99 -7.81 -16.51
C PHE A 453 -14.48 -9.14 -17.07
N LYS A 454 -15.76 -9.51 -16.84
CA LYS A 454 -16.35 -10.72 -17.45
C LYS A 454 -16.38 -10.64 -18.98
N LYS A 455 -16.76 -9.49 -19.54
CA LYS A 455 -16.76 -9.28 -21.01
C LYS A 455 -15.34 -9.41 -21.57
N LEU A 456 -14.37 -8.82 -20.90
CA LEU A 456 -12.96 -8.88 -21.27
C LEU A 456 -12.43 -10.32 -21.19
N LEU A 457 -12.73 -11.06 -20.12
CA LEU A 457 -12.33 -12.46 -19.97
C LEU A 457 -12.93 -13.34 -21.09
N ASN A 458 -14.21 -13.14 -21.42
CA ASN A 458 -14.85 -13.82 -22.55
C ASN A 458 -14.17 -13.47 -23.88
N LYS A 459 -13.75 -12.22 -24.09
CA LYS A 459 -13.03 -11.81 -25.31
C LYS A 459 -11.67 -12.49 -25.42
N ILE A 460 -10.91 -12.53 -24.32
CA ILE A 460 -9.61 -13.23 -24.27
C ILE A 460 -9.79 -14.72 -24.53
N GLY A 461 -10.78 -15.36 -23.89
CA GLY A 461 -11.04 -16.80 -24.05
C GLY A 461 -11.48 -17.21 -25.46
N ASN A 462 -12.00 -16.27 -26.26
CA ASN A 462 -12.38 -16.48 -27.66
C ASN A 462 -11.31 -16.00 -28.67
N SER A 463 -10.17 -15.50 -28.20
CA SER A 463 -9.06 -15.02 -29.04
C SER A 463 -7.96 -16.08 -29.18
N ASP A 464 -7.02 -15.89 -30.10
CA ASP A 464 -5.82 -16.74 -30.18
C ASP A 464 -4.91 -16.45 -28.99
N LEU A 465 -4.68 -17.44 -28.13
CA LEU A 465 -3.82 -17.29 -26.96
C LEU A 465 -2.35 -17.02 -27.31
N GLY A 466 -1.94 -17.26 -28.56
CA GLY A 466 -0.63 -16.86 -29.09
C GLY A 466 -0.42 -15.35 -29.19
N ASP A 467 -1.49 -14.56 -29.19
CA ASP A 467 -1.43 -13.09 -29.27
C ASP A 467 -1.15 -12.42 -27.91
N PHE A 468 -1.11 -13.21 -26.83
CA PHE A 468 -0.96 -12.71 -25.46
C PHE A 468 0.41 -13.08 -24.87
N ASN A 469 0.86 -12.27 -23.91
CA ASN A 469 2.14 -12.47 -23.22
C ASN A 469 1.90 -12.74 -21.73
N PRO A 470 1.65 -13.99 -21.31
CA PRO A 470 1.27 -14.30 -19.94
C PRO A 470 2.35 -13.88 -18.93
N GLN A 471 1.93 -13.36 -17.78
CA GLN A 471 2.83 -12.91 -16.72
C GLN A 471 2.62 -13.71 -15.43
N PRO A 472 3.61 -13.78 -14.52
CA PRO A 472 3.48 -14.52 -13.27
C PRO A 472 2.61 -13.74 -12.27
N ILE A 473 1.42 -14.25 -11.93
CA ILE A 473 0.41 -13.53 -11.15
C ILE A 473 0.30 -13.99 -9.69
N ALA A 474 0.75 -15.20 -9.40
CA ALA A 474 0.75 -15.78 -8.06
C ALA A 474 1.81 -16.86 -7.93
N ILE A 475 2.27 -17.09 -6.70
CA ILE A 475 3.26 -18.12 -6.36
C ILE A 475 2.80 -18.97 -5.20
N LYS A 476 3.31 -20.20 -5.11
CA LYS A 476 3.31 -21.01 -3.89
C LYS A 476 4.72 -21.10 -3.34
N ILE A 477 4.91 -20.97 -2.02
CA ILE A 477 6.23 -20.98 -1.38
C ILE A 477 6.44 -22.19 -0.46
N LYS A 478 7.68 -22.67 -0.39
CA LYS A 478 8.13 -23.88 0.32
C LYS A 478 8.34 -23.67 1.81
N ASP A 479 9.04 -22.60 2.18
CA ASP A 479 9.45 -22.34 3.54
C ASP A 479 8.58 -21.24 4.17
N GLN A 480 7.91 -21.61 5.25
CA GLN A 480 7.17 -20.70 6.11
C GLN A 480 8.08 -20.27 7.24
N THR A 481 8.27 -18.97 7.39
CA THR A 481 8.62 -18.42 8.70
C THR A 481 7.36 -17.80 9.22
N ASP A 482 6.69 -18.44 10.20
CA ASP A 482 5.66 -17.75 10.98
C ASP A 482 6.35 -16.55 11.64
N VAL A 483 6.17 -15.37 11.07
CA VAL A 483 6.72 -14.13 11.62
C VAL A 483 5.60 -13.38 12.28
N ASP A 484 5.77 -13.17 13.57
CA ASP A 484 5.02 -12.15 14.27
C ASP A 484 5.71 -10.80 14.04
N SER A 485 5.15 -9.94 13.18
CA SER A 485 5.69 -8.61 12.86
C SER A 485 5.82 -7.73 14.10
N THR A 486 5.02 -7.99 15.13
CA THR A 486 5.12 -7.29 16.41
C THR A 486 6.36 -7.69 17.19
N LEU A 487 7.09 -8.76 16.81
CA LEU A 487 8.28 -9.22 17.51
C LEU A 487 9.39 -8.17 17.57
N VAL A 488 9.52 -7.31 16.55
CA VAL A 488 10.52 -6.22 16.62
C VAL A 488 10.13 -5.24 17.71
N HIS A 489 8.92 -4.69 17.68
CA HIS A 489 8.40 -3.76 18.69
C HIS A 489 8.34 -4.40 20.09
N GLN A 490 8.02 -5.69 20.16
CA GLN A 490 8.06 -6.47 21.39
C GLN A 490 9.48 -6.60 21.92
N SER A 491 10.47 -6.82 21.05
CA SER A 491 11.88 -6.92 21.44
C SER A 491 12.40 -5.59 21.98
N VAL A 492 12.00 -4.47 21.38
CA VAL A 492 12.29 -3.11 21.85
C VAL A 492 11.63 -2.87 23.21
N THR A 493 10.31 -3.08 23.31
CA THR A 493 9.55 -2.94 24.56
C THR A 493 10.15 -3.79 25.69
N PHE A 494 10.46 -5.05 25.39
CA PHE A 494 11.14 -5.97 26.29
C PHE A 494 12.48 -5.42 26.76
N ALA A 495 13.32 -4.91 25.86
CA ALA A 495 14.62 -4.35 26.20
C ALA A 495 14.48 -3.16 27.18
N TYR A 496 13.60 -2.19 26.89
CA TYR A 496 13.31 -1.05 27.77
C TYR A 496 12.81 -1.50 29.15
N GLN A 497 11.94 -2.51 29.22
CA GLN A 497 11.48 -3.05 30.50
C GLN A 497 12.63 -3.62 31.34
N LYS A 498 13.59 -4.28 30.69
CA LYS A 498 14.73 -4.90 31.37
C LYS A 498 15.79 -3.87 31.76
N LEU A 499 15.95 -2.79 30.99
CA LEU A 499 16.73 -1.61 31.37
C LEU A 499 16.17 -0.99 32.66
N CYS A 500 14.84 -0.82 32.75
CA CYS A 500 14.17 -0.33 33.96
C CYS A 500 14.41 -1.22 35.19
N LYS A 501 14.51 -2.54 34.98
CA LYS A 501 14.83 -3.55 35.99
C LYS A 501 16.34 -3.69 36.24
N ARG A 502 17.17 -2.90 35.54
CA ARG A 502 18.64 -2.91 35.61
C ARG A 502 19.23 -4.30 35.43
N LYS A 503 18.68 -5.07 34.50
CA LYS A 503 19.19 -6.42 34.19
C LYS A 503 20.43 -6.31 33.32
N LYS A 504 21.36 -7.26 33.46
CA LYS A 504 22.59 -7.31 32.65
C LYS A 504 22.27 -7.81 31.25
N LEU A 505 22.94 -7.27 30.23
CA LEU A 505 22.72 -7.63 28.83
C LEU A 505 22.81 -9.15 28.60
N LYS A 506 23.80 -9.84 29.18
CA LYS A 506 23.96 -11.31 29.10
C LYS A 506 22.68 -12.08 29.45
N ASN A 507 22.04 -11.70 30.56
CA ASN A 507 20.85 -12.38 31.07
C ASN A 507 19.66 -12.09 30.14
N ILE A 508 19.58 -10.89 29.61
CA ILE A 508 18.51 -10.47 28.72
C ILE A 508 18.62 -11.12 27.36
N LEU A 509 19.82 -11.27 26.80
CA LEU A 509 20.02 -12.02 25.55
C LEU A 509 19.63 -13.50 25.73
N ALA A 510 19.86 -14.09 26.91
CA ALA A 510 19.40 -15.45 27.20
C ALA A 510 17.87 -15.55 27.31
N GLU A 511 17.23 -14.60 28.02
CA GLU A 511 15.76 -14.53 28.12
C GLU A 511 15.10 -14.26 26.75
N ALA A 512 15.65 -13.34 25.96
CA ALA A 512 15.18 -13.01 24.62
C ALA A 512 15.25 -14.23 23.68
N ARG A 513 16.34 -15.00 23.71
CA ARG A 513 16.46 -16.25 22.93
C ARG A 513 15.41 -17.28 23.33
N LYS A 514 15.18 -17.42 24.64
CA LYS A 514 14.16 -18.35 25.17
C LYS A 514 12.75 -17.97 24.69
N ASN A 515 12.51 -16.69 24.52
CA ASN A 515 11.21 -16.14 24.15
C ASN A 515 11.05 -15.89 22.63
N ASN A 516 12.04 -16.31 21.81
CA ASN A 516 12.06 -16.08 20.35
C ASN A 516 11.98 -14.60 19.96
N LEU A 517 12.59 -13.70 20.74
CA LEU A 517 12.70 -12.27 20.43
C LEU A 517 13.93 -11.98 19.56
N PHE A 518 13.90 -10.85 18.84
CA PHE A 518 15.02 -10.42 17.99
C PHE A 518 16.18 -9.91 18.84
N ILE A 519 17.23 -10.74 18.92
CA ILE A 519 18.42 -10.48 19.74
C ILE A 519 19.15 -9.20 19.32
N GLU A 520 19.24 -8.93 18.02
CA GLU A 520 19.91 -7.74 17.51
C GLU A 520 19.19 -6.46 17.95
N LYS A 521 17.86 -6.43 17.88
CA LYS A 521 17.05 -5.31 18.39
C LYS A 521 17.23 -5.08 19.89
N VAL A 522 17.34 -6.14 20.68
CA VAL A 522 17.65 -6.03 22.11
C VAL A 522 19.04 -5.43 22.36
N LYS A 523 20.04 -5.78 21.53
CA LYS A 523 21.39 -5.21 21.64
C LYS A 523 21.43 -3.75 21.21
N GLU A 524 20.74 -3.40 20.13
CA GLU A 524 20.61 -2.01 19.62
C GLU A 524 20.10 -1.10 20.74
N VAL A 525 18.96 -1.42 21.34
CA VAL A 525 18.40 -0.64 22.47
C VAL A 525 19.37 -0.54 23.64
N TYR A 526 20.12 -1.59 23.99
CA TYR A 526 21.12 -1.48 25.07
C TYR A 526 22.32 -0.62 24.68
N ALA A 527 22.72 -0.65 23.41
CA ALA A 527 23.81 0.14 22.87
C ALA A 527 23.49 1.64 22.87
N ASP A 528 22.22 2.03 22.66
CA ASP A 528 21.77 3.44 22.76
C ASP A 528 21.95 4.02 24.17
N PHE A 529 21.90 3.16 25.18
CA PHE A 529 22.22 3.52 26.56
C PHE A 529 23.73 3.39 26.87
N GLY A 530 24.58 3.13 25.89
CA GLY A 530 26.03 2.94 26.06
C GLY A 530 26.43 1.59 26.67
N ILE A 531 25.56 0.58 26.61
CA ILE A 531 25.79 -0.74 27.20
C ILE A 531 26.10 -1.76 26.10
N THR A 532 27.38 -1.90 25.75
CA THR A 532 27.83 -2.79 24.66
C THR A 532 28.45 -4.10 25.14
N LYS A 533 28.87 -4.20 26.41
CA LYS A 533 29.45 -5.44 26.95
C LYS A 533 28.39 -6.26 27.68
N GLU A 534 28.38 -7.57 27.44
CA GLU A 534 27.34 -8.46 28.00
C GLU A 534 27.23 -8.42 29.54
N ASN A 535 28.33 -8.16 30.25
CA ASN A 535 28.34 -8.16 31.71
C ASN A 535 27.96 -6.82 32.34
N ASP A 536 27.82 -5.77 31.54
CA ASP A 536 27.49 -4.44 32.01
C ASP A 536 26.05 -4.38 32.50
N LYS A 537 25.82 -3.53 33.50
CA LYS A 537 24.53 -3.35 34.16
C LYS A 537 24.09 -1.90 33.97
N PRO A 538 22.82 -1.65 33.66
CA PRO A 538 22.30 -0.28 33.60
C PRO A 538 22.57 0.49 34.89
N SER A 539 23.03 1.72 34.75
CA SER A 539 23.17 2.72 35.80
C SER A 539 21.80 3.19 36.29
N PHE A 540 21.76 3.97 37.37
CA PHE A 540 20.51 4.56 37.82
C PHE A 540 20.01 5.67 36.89
N SER A 541 20.90 6.40 36.20
CA SER A 541 20.50 7.36 35.17
C SER A 541 19.85 6.64 33.99
N GLN A 542 20.54 5.64 33.43
CA GLN A 542 20.00 4.84 32.31
C GLN A 542 18.65 4.18 32.66
N LYS A 543 18.46 3.74 33.92
CA LYS A 543 17.14 3.29 34.39
C LYS A 543 16.09 4.39 34.30
N ARG A 544 16.40 5.61 34.76
CA ARG A 544 15.47 6.74 34.72
C ARG A 544 15.16 7.12 33.28
N ASP A 545 16.18 7.19 32.44
CA ASP A 545 16.05 7.56 31.03
C ASP A 545 15.19 6.50 30.29
N ALA A 546 15.34 5.21 30.61
CA ALA A 546 14.45 4.15 30.11
C ALA A 546 13.03 4.20 30.68
N LEU A 547 12.82 4.75 31.89
CA LEU A 547 11.49 4.97 32.46
C LEU A 547 10.76 6.12 31.76
N GLU A 548 11.49 7.16 31.32
CA GLU A 548 10.91 8.26 30.53
C GLU A 548 10.30 7.74 29.22
N TRP A 549 10.93 6.75 28.58
CA TRP A 549 10.37 6.12 27.37
C TRP A 549 8.96 5.55 27.57
N PHE A 550 8.66 5.05 28.77
CA PHE A 550 7.34 4.52 29.14
C PHE A 550 6.35 5.59 29.61
N ARG A 551 6.80 6.82 29.90
CA ARG A 551 5.89 7.87 30.35
C ARG A 551 5.07 8.36 29.17
N ILE A 552 3.76 8.25 29.30
CA ILE A 552 2.81 8.96 28.46
C ILE A 552 2.34 10.12 29.31
N GLU A 553 3.00 11.27 29.13
CA GLU A 553 2.70 12.52 29.86
C GLU A 553 1.51 13.24 29.26
#